data_AF-G0VSD1-F1
#
_entry.id   AF-G0VSD1-F1
#
_cell.length_a   1.000
_cell.length_b   1.000
_cell.length_c   1.000
_cell.angle_alpha   90.00
_cell.angle_beta   90.00
_cell.angle_gamma   90.00
#
_symmetry.space_group_name_H-M   'P 1'
#
loop_
_entity.id
_entity.type
_entity.pdbx_description
1 polymer ?
#
loop_
_entity_poly.entity_id
_entity_poly.type
_entity_poly.pdbx_seq_one_letter_code
_entity_poly.pdbx_strand_id
1 'polypeptide(L)'
;MLTHDYAIDPKSMMFALLGTQTHANLEHGMEEGDLGEQRLDDGVSTGAFDFYSPENGGTLFDYKTYGSYVAAKTMGMGTQKVLVGHYKNGKPRYRTIITYGNAKHMFDLAVQMNDYRMKIENILHKPVANMVCEIIVRDGNTYMATSRGVTENAYLVPVGKISDRWMKRYMEKKAGDLIKALETKTLPPPCKTRECWGGNKCEKFCAVNKFCDAYGGK
;
A
#
# COMPACT_ATOMS: atom_id res chain seq x y z
N MET A 1 5.92 -3.88 24.96
CA MET A 1 5.47 -5.13 25.62
C MET A 1 4.07 -5.45 25.10
N LEU A 2 3.80 -6.70 24.70
CA LEU A 2 2.46 -7.12 24.28
C LEU A 2 1.57 -7.25 25.52
N THR A 3 0.36 -6.69 25.50
CA THR A 3 -0.60 -6.77 26.61
C THR A 3 -1.54 -7.98 26.51
N HIS A 4 -1.61 -8.59 25.33
CA HIS A 4 -2.42 -9.78 25.07
C HIS A 4 -1.66 -10.74 24.15
N ASP A 5 -1.83 -12.03 24.41
CA ASP A 5 -1.33 -13.06 23.51
C ASP A 5 -2.18 -13.12 22.23
N TYR A 6 -1.49 -13.15 21.10
CA TYR A 6 -2.11 -13.37 19.81
C TYR A 6 -1.23 -14.25 18.94
N ALA A 7 -1.86 -14.99 18.05
CA ALA A 7 -1.19 -15.80 17.05
C ALA A 7 -1.61 -15.29 15.67
N ILE A 8 -0.67 -15.33 14.73
CA ILE A 8 -0.92 -15.09 13.31
C ILE A 8 -0.97 -16.45 12.63
N ASP A 9 -1.99 -16.69 11.80
CA ASP A 9 -2.01 -17.89 10.95
C ASP A 9 -0.82 -17.83 9.97
N PRO A 10 0.17 -18.75 10.06
CA PRO A 10 1.34 -18.70 9.19
C PRO A 10 0.97 -18.74 7.70
N LYS A 11 -0.10 -19.46 7.33
CA LYS A 11 -0.55 -19.54 5.93
C LYS A 11 -0.98 -18.17 5.39
N SER A 12 -1.54 -17.32 6.24
CA SER A 12 -1.92 -15.96 5.87
C SER A 12 -0.72 -15.05 5.55
N MET A 13 0.47 -15.40 6.03
CA MET A 13 1.72 -14.63 5.85
C MET A 13 2.54 -15.04 4.63
N MET A 14 2.17 -16.11 3.92
CA MET A 14 2.99 -16.66 2.81
C MET A 14 3.28 -15.63 1.72
N PHE A 15 2.32 -14.77 1.39
CA PHE A 15 2.53 -13.70 0.40
C PHE A 15 3.38 -12.54 0.94
N ALA A 16 3.36 -12.28 2.25
CA ALA A 16 4.25 -11.30 2.85
C ALA A 16 5.70 -11.79 2.79
N LEU A 17 5.94 -13.07 3.11
CA LEU A 17 7.26 -13.69 3.01
C LEU A 17 7.79 -13.69 1.56
N LEU A 18 6.93 -14.01 0.57
CA LEU A 18 7.30 -13.93 -0.84
C LEU A 18 7.71 -12.51 -1.24
N GLY A 19 6.95 -11.51 -0.80
CA GLY A 19 7.27 -10.10 -0.98
C GLY A 19 8.65 -9.77 -0.40
N THR A 20 8.89 -10.07 0.88
CA THR A 20 10.18 -9.82 1.54
C THR A 20 11.37 -10.45 0.80
N GLN A 21 11.23 -11.69 0.31
CA GLN A 21 12.30 -12.32 -0.46
C GLN A 21 12.52 -11.65 -1.82
N THR A 22 11.46 -11.11 -2.43
CA THR A 22 11.56 -10.38 -3.70
C THR A 22 12.33 -9.07 -3.51
N HIS A 23 12.06 -8.32 -2.43
CA HIS A 23 12.85 -7.13 -2.06
C HIS A 23 14.35 -7.49 -1.91
N ALA A 24 14.64 -8.49 -1.07
CA ALA A 24 16.01 -8.94 -0.82
C ALA A 24 16.80 -9.27 -2.10
N ASN A 25 16.13 -9.86 -3.10
CA ASN A 25 16.79 -10.20 -4.37
C ASN A 25 17.04 -8.97 -5.27
N LEU A 26 16.14 -7.99 -5.26
CA LEU A 26 16.25 -6.78 -6.09
C LEU A 26 17.39 -5.86 -5.63
N GLU A 27 17.77 -5.93 -4.37
CA GLU A 27 18.89 -5.18 -3.78
C GLU A 27 20.27 -5.54 -4.38
N HIS A 28 20.42 -6.72 -4.96
CA HIS A 28 21.73 -7.17 -5.48
C HIS A 28 22.18 -6.43 -6.74
N GLY A 29 21.32 -5.61 -7.35
CA GLY A 29 21.57 -4.91 -8.62
C GLY A 29 21.89 -3.42 -8.52
N MET A 30 22.20 -2.90 -7.34
CA MET A 30 22.42 -1.46 -7.12
C MET A 30 23.71 -0.94 -7.79
N GLU A 31 23.63 0.26 -8.36
CA GLU A 31 24.78 0.96 -8.96
C GLU A 31 25.44 1.96 -7.98
N GLU A 32 26.53 2.59 -8.40
CA GLU A 32 27.25 3.57 -7.58
C GLU A 32 26.39 4.81 -7.30
N GLY A 33 26.12 5.08 -6.02
CA GLY A 33 25.33 6.23 -5.57
C GLY A 33 23.85 5.95 -5.31
N ASP A 34 23.39 4.75 -5.67
CA ASP A 34 22.08 4.25 -5.24
C ASP A 34 22.06 3.97 -3.73
N LEU A 35 20.86 4.05 -3.15
CA LEU A 35 20.61 3.69 -1.75
C LEU A 35 19.47 2.68 -1.68
N GLY A 36 19.54 1.72 -0.77
CA GLY A 36 18.52 0.68 -0.59
C GLY A 36 18.55 0.11 0.82
N GLU A 37 17.37 -0.32 1.30
CA GLU A 37 17.11 -0.90 2.64
C GLU A 37 17.68 -0.13 3.85
N GLN A 38 18.00 1.15 3.66
CA GLN A 38 18.52 1.96 4.74
C GLN A 38 17.37 2.36 5.67
N ARG A 39 17.46 1.90 6.93
CA ARG A 39 16.54 2.35 7.98
C ARG A 39 16.90 3.75 8.46
N LEU A 40 15.94 4.66 8.34
CA LEU A 40 16.03 6.04 8.79
C LEU A 40 15.07 6.28 9.96
N ASP A 41 15.52 7.08 10.93
CA ASP A 41 14.77 7.48 12.12
C ASP A 41 14.70 9.01 12.19
N ASP A 42 13.49 9.57 12.23
CA ASP A 42 13.24 11.00 12.34
C ASP A 42 12.80 11.43 13.77
N GLY A 43 12.88 10.52 14.73
CA GLY A 43 12.43 10.72 16.12
C GLY A 43 10.92 10.58 16.32
N VAL A 44 10.13 10.51 15.24
CA VAL A 44 8.68 10.24 15.27
C VAL A 44 8.40 8.80 14.85
N SER A 45 9.14 8.31 13.86
CA SER A 45 8.97 6.99 13.28
C SER A 45 10.25 6.52 12.59
N THR A 46 10.39 5.20 12.48
CA THR A 46 11.44 4.58 11.66
C THR A 46 10.86 4.05 10.35
N GLY A 47 11.63 4.15 9.27
CA GLY A 47 11.24 3.67 7.96
C GLY A 47 12.44 3.11 7.21
N ALA A 48 12.27 2.01 6.48
CA ALA A 48 13.25 1.47 5.55
C ALA A 48 12.65 1.56 4.15
N PHE A 49 13.27 2.34 3.29
CA PHE A 49 12.87 2.46 1.90
C PHE A 49 13.59 1.39 1.08
N ASP A 50 12.92 0.90 0.04
CA ASP A 50 13.45 -0.21 -0.75
C ASP A 50 14.62 0.26 -1.62
N PHE A 51 14.42 1.32 -2.41
CA PHE A 51 15.44 1.82 -3.33
C PHE A 51 15.30 3.31 -3.65
N TYR A 52 16.42 4.01 -3.77
CA TYR A 52 16.51 5.40 -4.21
C TYR A 52 17.64 5.52 -5.22
N SER A 53 17.33 6.15 -6.35
CA SER A 53 18.32 6.54 -7.37
C SER A 53 18.44 8.06 -7.44
N PRO A 54 19.67 8.63 -7.51
CA PRO A 54 19.88 10.07 -7.63
C PRO A 54 19.51 10.64 -9.01
N GLU A 55 19.26 9.79 -10.01
CA GLU A 55 18.89 10.21 -11.35
C GLU A 55 17.62 11.06 -11.41
N ASN A 56 17.52 11.92 -12.43
CA ASN A 56 16.33 12.74 -12.71
C ASN A 56 15.85 13.59 -11.51
N GLY A 57 16.78 14.08 -10.69
CA GLY A 57 16.48 14.87 -9.50
C GLY A 57 16.06 14.04 -8.28
N GLY A 58 16.36 12.74 -8.29
CA GLY A 58 16.05 11.80 -7.22
C GLY A 58 14.72 11.09 -7.43
N THR A 59 14.77 9.77 -7.55
CA THR A 59 13.59 8.91 -7.67
C THR A 59 13.59 7.88 -6.55
N LEU A 60 12.53 7.94 -5.73
CA LEU A 60 12.26 6.95 -4.69
C LEU A 60 11.39 5.84 -5.28
N PHE A 61 11.88 4.61 -5.18
CA PHE A 61 11.21 3.41 -5.62
C PHE A 61 10.72 2.60 -4.42
N ASP A 62 9.54 2.00 -4.58
CA ASP A 62 8.99 1.01 -3.66
C ASP A 62 8.47 -0.17 -4.49
N TYR A 63 8.72 -1.40 -4.03
CA TYR A 63 8.29 -2.61 -4.71
C TYR A 63 7.09 -3.21 -3.97
N LYS A 64 6.10 -3.67 -4.72
CA LYS A 64 4.91 -4.31 -4.15
C LYS A 64 4.48 -5.50 -4.96
N THR A 65 4.39 -6.65 -4.30
CA THR A 65 3.73 -7.82 -4.86
C THR A 65 2.23 -7.77 -4.56
N TYR A 66 1.42 -7.42 -5.56
CA TYR A 66 -0.03 -7.30 -5.42
C TYR A 66 -0.79 -8.32 -6.24
N GLY A 67 -2.02 -8.64 -5.78
CA GLY A 67 -3.01 -9.25 -6.66
C GLY A 67 -3.57 -8.23 -7.65
N SER A 68 -4.01 -8.69 -8.81
CA SER A 68 -4.56 -7.91 -9.91
C SER A 68 -5.71 -6.99 -9.48
N TYR A 69 -6.49 -7.40 -8.48
CA TYR A 69 -7.52 -6.54 -7.87
C TYR A 69 -6.93 -5.28 -7.22
N VAL A 70 -5.89 -5.44 -6.40
CA VAL A 70 -5.22 -4.31 -5.74
C VAL A 70 -4.45 -3.50 -6.76
N ALA A 71 -3.73 -4.13 -7.68
CA ALA A 71 -3.01 -3.46 -8.77
C ALA A 71 -3.94 -2.57 -9.61
N ALA A 72 -5.08 -3.11 -10.08
CA ALA A 72 -6.09 -2.35 -10.82
C ALA A 72 -6.60 -1.13 -10.03
N LYS A 73 -6.93 -1.32 -8.75
CA LYS A 73 -7.42 -0.24 -7.87
C LYS A 73 -6.36 0.82 -7.59
N THR A 74 -5.10 0.44 -7.43
CA THR A 74 -3.96 1.36 -7.29
C THR A 74 -3.75 2.17 -8.57
N MET A 75 -3.95 1.57 -9.75
CA MET A 75 -3.84 2.25 -11.05
C MET A 75 -5.07 3.08 -11.44
N GLY A 76 -6.17 3.02 -10.68
CA GLY A 76 -7.42 3.71 -11.02
C GLY A 76 -8.20 3.03 -12.16
N MET A 77 -7.97 1.73 -12.35
CA MET A 77 -8.76 0.89 -13.26
C MET A 77 -10.06 0.45 -12.56
N GLY A 78 -11.14 0.45 -13.33
CA GLY A 78 -12.46 0.02 -12.87
C GLY A 78 -13.22 -0.71 -13.96
N THR A 79 -14.44 -1.13 -13.67
CA THR A 79 -15.31 -1.78 -14.64
C THR A 79 -16.70 -1.15 -14.63
N GLN A 80 -17.30 -1.05 -15.82
CA GLN A 80 -18.65 -0.53 -16.01
C GLN A 80 -19.46 -1.49 -16.86
N LYS A 81 -20.71 -1.76 -16.47
CA LYS A 81 -21.66 -2.50 -17.30
C LYS A 81 -22.32 -1.54 -18.27
N VAL A 82 -22.11 -1.77 -19.57
CA VAL A 82 -22.76 -1.02 -20.65
C VAL A 82 -23.82 -1.90 -21.32
N LEU A 83 -24.99 -1.31 -21.59
CA LEU A 83 -26.04 -1.98 -22.34
C LEU A 83 -25.58 -2.13 -23.79
N VAL A 84 -25.55 -3.36 -24.31
CA VAL A 84 -25.11 -3.66 -25.69
C VAL A 84 -26.24 -4.17 -26.57
N GLY A 85 -27.47 -4.15 -26.06
CA GLY A 85 -28.68 -4.54 -26.78
C GLY A 85 -29.62 -5.35 -25.91
N HIS A 86 -30.52 -6.10 -26.55
CA HIS A 86 -31.45 -7.00 -25.89
C HIS A 86 -31.27 -8.42 -26.44
N TYR A 87 -31.45 -9.42 -25.59
CA TYR A 87 -31.56 -10.81 -26.01
C TYR A 87 -32.84 -11.02 -26.84
N LYS A 88 -32.93 -12.13 -27.58
CA LYS A 88 -34.13 -12.49 -28.36
C LYS A 88 -35.42 -12.56 -27.51
N ASN A 89 -35.30 -12.75 -26.20
CA ASN A 89 -36.40 -12.75 -25.23
C ASN A 89 -36.70 -11.36 -24.63
N GLY A 90 -36.17 -10.28 -25.21
CA GLY A 90 -36.40 -8.90 -24.76
C GLY A 90 -35.62 -8.47 -23.52
N LYS A 91 -34.87 -9.35 -22.85
CA LYS A 91 -34.07 -8.97 -21.66
C LYS A 91 -32.85 -8.13 -22.05
N PRO A 92 -32.49 -7.08 -21.28
CA PRO A 92 -31.32 -6.27 -21.57
C PRO A 92 -30.03 -7.10 -21.47
N ARG A 93 -29.16 -6.95 -22.46
CA ARG A 93 -27.84 -7.58 -22.52
C ARG A 93 -26.78 -6.55 -22.18
N TYR A 94 -25.96 -6.85 -21.19
CA TYR A 94 -24.86 -5.99 -20.77
C TYR A 94 -23.51 -6.59 -21.14
N ARG A 95 -22.54 -5.73 -21.42
CA ARG A 95 -21.12 -6.07 -21.51
C ARG A 95 -20.37 -5.29 -20.44
N THR A 96 -19.44 -5.93 -19.76
CA THR A 96 -18.51 -5.24 -18.88
C THR A 96 -17.38 -4.67 -19.71
N ILE A 97 -17.15 -3.36 -19.62
CA ILE A 97 -15.98 -2.67 -20.18
C ILE A 97 -15.06 -2.22 -19.05
N ILE A 98 -13.78 -2.12 -19.36
CA ILE A 98 -12.77 -1.57 -18.46
C ILE A 98 -12.81 -0.05 -18.58
N THR A 99 -12.66 0.64 -17.46
CA THR A 99 -12.62 2.10 -17.34
C THR A 99 -11.30 2.51 -16.72
N TYR A 100 -10.79 3.66 -17.15
CA TYR A 100 -9.51 4.23 -16.72
C TYR A 100 -9.73 5.62 -16.12
N GLY A 101 -8.77 6.11 -15.33
CA GLY A 101 -8.86 7.43 -14.70
C GLY A 101 -9.81 7.51 -13.50
N ASN A 102 -10.23 6.36 -12.95
CA ASN A 102 -11.00 6.35 -11.71
C ASN A 102 -10.11 6.75 -10.52
N ALA A 103 -10.75 7.02 -9.37
CA ALA A 103 -10.04 7.27 -8.13
C ALA A 103 -9.07 6.13 -7.80
N LYS A 104 -7.80 6.49 -7.56
CA LYS A 104 -6.75 5.54 -7.17
C LYS A 104 -6.88 5.21 -5.68
N HIS A 105 -6.90 3.92 -5.35
CA HIS A 105 -6.98 3.44 -3.97
C HIS A 105 -5.60 3.04 -3.44
N MET A 106 -4.75 4.04 -3.19
CA MET A 106 -3.33 3.83 -2.83
C MET A 106 -2.93 4.52 -1.52
N PHE A 107 -3.88 4.78 -0.60
CA PHE A 107 -3.61 5.60 0.58
C PHE A 107 -2.43 5.09 1.43
N ASP A 108 -2.41 3.80 1.75
CA ASP A 108 -1.35 3.21 2.58
C ASP A 108 0.02 3.35 1.91
N LEU A 109 0.11 3.05 0.60
CA LEU A 109 1.31 3.23 -0.22
C LEU A 109 1.74 4.70 -0.28
N ALA A 110 0.81 5.62 -0.52
CA ALA A 110 1.09 7.04 -0.62
C ALA A 110 1.61 7.61 0.71
N VAL A 111 1.05 7.17 1.84
CA VAL A 111 1.57 7.55 3.18
C VAL A 111 2.98 7.01 3.37
N GLN A 112 3.21 5.72 3.09
CA GLN A 112 4.52 5.09 3.24
C GLN A 112 5.59 5.81 2.41
N MET A 113 5.37 5.98 1.11
CA MET A 113 6.35 6.60 0.23
C MET A 113 6.60 8.07 0.57
N ASN A 114 5.58 8.82 0.99
CA ASN A 114 5.78 10.22 1.39
C ASN A 114 6.51 10.36 2.72
N ASP A 115 6.34 9.40 3.63
CA ASP A 115 7.11 9.34 4.87
C ASP A 115 8.61 9.08 4.58
N TYR A 116 8.89 8.11 3.70
CA TYR A 116 10.27 7.84 3.24
C TYR A 116 10.88 9.02 2.51
N ARG A 117 10.12 9.67 1.61
CA ARG A 117 10.54 10.91 0.95
C ARG A 117 11.01 11.94 1.95
N MET A 118 10.19 12.24 2.97
CA MET A 118 10.53 13.24 3.98
C MET A 118 11.78 12.83 4.78
N LYS A 119 11.95 11.54 5.09
CA LYS A 119 13.16 11.04 5.77
C LYS A 119 14.41 11.20 4.91
N ILE A 120 14.35 10.85 3.63
CA ILE A 120 15.46 11.02 2.68
C ILE A 120 15.84 12.50 2.55
N GLU A 121 14.85 13.38 2.38
CA GLU A 121 15.09 14.82 2.20
C GLU A 121 15.64 15.47 3.50
N ASN A 122 15.12 15.11 4.67
CA ASN A 122 15.49 15.76 5.93
C ASN A 122 16.76 15.17 6.58
N ILE A 123 17.00 13.86 6.45
CA ILE A 123 18.10 13.16 7.13
C ILE A 123 19.29 13.00 6.19
N LEU A 124 19.04 12.60 4.94
CA LEU A 124 20.11 12.36 3.96
C LEU A 124 20.41 13.57 3.09
N HIS A 125 19.58 14.62 3.16
CA HIS A 125 19.70 15.85 2.37
C HIS A 125 19.75 15.58 0.85
N LYS A 126 19.01 14.56 0.40
CA LYS A 126 18.89 14.20 -1.02
C LYS A 126 17.51 14.60 -1.55
N PRO A 127 17.41 15.20 -2.75
CA PRO A 127 16.12 15.57 -3.32
C PRO A 127 15.34 14.31 -3.72
N VAL A 128 14.02 14.37 -3.64
CA VAL A 128 13.15 13.32 -4.19
C VAL A 128 12.14 13.97 -5.11
N ALA A 129 12.50 14.13 -6.38
CA ALA A 129 11.62 14.69 -7.40
C ALA A 129 10.46 13.74 -7.72
N ASN A 130 10.74 12.45 -7.81
CA ASN A 130 9.80 11.42 -8.27
C ASN A 130 9.61 10.32 -7.22
N MET A 131 8.41 9.75 -7.18
CA MET A 131 8.10 8.55 -6.41
C MET A 131 7.36 7.57 -7.30
N VAL A 132 7.86 6.34 -7.38
CA VAL A 132 7.32 5.29 -8.25
C VAL A 132 7.19 4.00 -7.45
N CYS A 133 6.03 3.36 -7.52
CA CYS A 133 5.85 2.02 -7.01
C CYS A 133 5.88 1.02 -8.16
N GLU A 134 6.82 0.08 -8.15
CA GLU A 134 6.78 -1.07 -9.04
C GLU A 134 5.86 -2.15 -8.46
N ILE A 135 4.75 -2.38 -9.14
CA ILE A 135 3.77 -3.38 -8.75
C ILE A 135 4.00 -4.64 -9.55
N ILE A 136 4.46 -5.71 -8.89
CA ILE A 136 4.52 -7.06 -9.43
C ILE A 136 3.16 -7.74 -9.20
N VAL A 137 2.53 -8.20 -10.28
CA VAL A 137 1.19 -8.79 -10.25
C VAL A 137 1.28 -10.30 -10.08
N ARG A 138 1.03 -10.79 -8.87
CA ARG A 138 1.19 -12.22 -8.51
C ARG A 138 0.26 -13.18 -9.26
N ASP A 139 -0.91 -12.71 -9.68
CA ASP A 139 -1.87 -13.44 -10.52
C ASP A 139 -1.94 -12.85 -11.94
N GLY A 140 -0.82 -12.26 -12.39
CA GLY A 140 -0.63 -11.81 -13.77
C GLY A 140 -0.82 -12.94 -14.77
N ASN A 141 -1.08 -12.60 -16.04
CA ASN A 141 -1.37 -13.55 -17.12
C ASN A 141 -2.60 -14.47 -16.90
N THR A 142 -3.45 -14.19 -15.91
CA THR A 142 -4.71 -14.93 -15.71
C THR A 142 -5.89 -14.21 -16.37
N TYR A 143 -6.93 -14.98 -16.74
CA TYR A 143 -8.21 -14.40 -17.19
C TYR A 143 -8.76 -13.38 -16.17
N MET A 144 -8.60 -13.67 -14.87
CA MET A 144 -9.05 -12.78 -13.80
C MET A 144 -8.30 -11.44 -13.83
N ALA A 145 -6.99 -11.43 -14.03
CA ALA A 145 -6.22 -10.19 -14.20
C ALA A 145 -6.68 -9.41 -15.44
N THR A 146 -6.77 -10.08 -16.59
CA THR A 146 -7.18 -9.46 -17.86
C THR A 146 -8.59 -8.88 -17.77
N SER A 147 -9.52 -9.57 -17.09
CA SER A 147 -10.90 -9.08 -16.87
C SER A 147 -10.98 -7.78 -16.06
N ARG A 148 -9.91 -7.43 -15.33
CA ARG A 148 -9.75 -6.20 -14.55
C ARG A 148 -8.94 -5.12 -15.28
N GLY A 149 -8.48 -5.40 -16.50
CA GLY A 149 -7.61 -4.51 -17.27
C GLY A 149 -6.13 -4.61 -16.94
N VAL A 150 -5.73 -5.62 -16.15
CA VAL A 150 -4.33 -5.90 -15.81
C VAL A 150 -3.82 -6.93 -16.82
N THR A 151 -2.98 -6.48 -17.75
CA THR A 151 -2.46 -7.23 -18.90
C THR A 151 -0.98 -7.56 -18.79
N GLU A 152 -0.23 -6.83 -17.96
CA GLU A 152 1.20 -7.03 -17.73
C GLU A 152 1.44 -7.69 -16.37
N ASN A 153 2.62 -8.28 -16.22
CA ASN A 153 3.07 -8.88 -14.96
C ASN A 153 3.66 -7.86 -13.99
N ALA A 154 4.05 -6.68 -14.48
CA ALA A 154 4.59 -5.59 -13.66
C ALA A 154 4.15 -4.22 -14.19
N TYR A 155 4.00 -3.25 -13.29
CA TYR A 155 3.63 -1.88 -13.62
C TYR A 155 4.43 -0.89 -12.78
N LEU A 156 4.98 0.15 -13.41
CA LEU A 156 5.48 1.33 -12.72
C LEU A 156 4.34 2.31 -12.49
N VAL A 157 3.98 2.53 -11.23
CA VAL A 157 2.87 3.40 -10.83
C VAL A 157 3.40 4.65 -10.13
N PRO A 158 3.27 5.84 -10.74
CA PRO A 158 3.65 7.09 -10.08
C PRO A 158 2.80 7.35 -8.83
N VAL A 159 3.46 7.77 -7.75
CA VAL A 159 2.84 8.14 -6.48
C VAL A 159 2.99 9.64 -6.26
N GLY A 160 1.87 10.31 -6.01
CA GLY A 160 1.85 11.76 -5.82
C GLY A 160 2.43 12.20 -4.48
N LYS A 161 3.02 13.40 -4.45
CA LYS A 161 3.46 14.05 -3.21
C LYS A 161 2.24 14.44 -2.36
N ILE A 162 2.33 14.15 -1.08
CA ILE A 162 1.46 14.68 -0.03
C ILE A 162 2.24 15.76 0.70
N SER A 163 1.58 16.90 0.97
CA SER A 163 2.20 18.01 1.69
C SER A 163 2.80 17.55 3.03
N ASP A 164 4.04 17.99 3.27
CA ASP A 164 4.84 17.68 4.46
C ASP A 164 4.08 17.98 5.75
N ARG A 165 3.35 19.10 5.78
CA ARG A 165 2.52 19.49 6.94
C ARG A 165 1.49 18.42 7.29
N TRP A 166 0.82 17.84 6.28
CA TRP A 166 -0.21 16.83 6.50
C TRP A 166 0.40 15.48 6.84
N MET A 167 1.52 15.12 6.21
CA MET A 167 2.26 13.91 6.54
C MET A 167 2.80 13.93 7.97
N LYS A 168 3.47 15.02 8.36
CA LYS A 168 3.96 15.21 9.73
C LYS A 168 2.85 15.07 10.75
N ARG A 169 1.72 15.78 10.55
CA ARG A 169 0.53 15.66 11.43
C ARG A 169 -0.01 14.24 11.51
N TYR A 170 -0.01 13.51 10.40
CA TYR A 170 -0.48 12.13 10.38
C TYR A 170 0.45 11.22 11.18
N MET A 171 1.76 11.30 10.93
CA MET A 171 2.76 10.46 11.59
C MET A 171 2.88 10.77 13.09
N GLU A 172 2.94 12.05 13.46
CA GLU A 172 2.95 12.48 14.87
C GLU A 172 1.70 12.02 15.61
N LYS A 173 0.53 12.12 14.98
CA LYS A 173 -0.70 11.60 15.58
C LYS A 173 -0.62 10.09 15.82
N LYS A 174 -0.15 9.31 14.84
CA LYS A 174 -0.04 7.85 14.97
C LYS A 174 0.98 7.44 16.03
N ALA A 175 2.14 8.09 16.06
CA ALA A 175 3.16 7.87 17.07
C ALA A 175 2.64 8.25 18.48
N GLY A 176 2.00 9.40 18.62
CA GLY A 176 1.43 9.85 19.89
C GLY A 176 0.30 8.94 20.40
N ASP A 177 -0.60 8.51 19.50
CA ASP A 177 -1.66 7.54 19.85
C ASP A 177 -1.05 6.22 20.36
N LEU A 178 0.03 5.74 19.73
CA LEU A 178 0.74 4.52 20.14
C LEU A 178 1.42 4.69 21.50
N ILE A 179 2.19 5.76 21.70
CA ILE A 179 2.90 6.02 22.96
C ILE A 179 1.89 6.12 24.11
N LYS A 180 0.81 6.89 23.91
CA LYS A 180 -0.26 7.02 24.91
C LYS A 180 -0.92 5.67 25.22
N ALA A 181 -1.18 4.84 24.20
CA ALA A 181 -1.75 3.51 24.40
C ALA A 181 -0.82 2.61 25.24
N LEU A 182 0.49 2.68 25.00
CA LEU A 182 1.50 1.94 25.75
C LEU A 182 1.60 2.42 27.21
N GLU A 183 1.60 3.73 27.44
CA GLU A 183 1.70 4.33 28.78
C GLU A 183 0.45 4.07 29.62
N THR A 184 -0.73 4.27 29.03
CA THR A 184 -2.02 4.16 29.75
C THR A 184 -2.60 2.75 29.75
N LYS A 185 -2.02 1.83 28.96
CA LYS A 185 -2.58 0.49 28.69
C LYS A 185 -4.02 0.54 28.18
N THR A 186 -4.37 1.58 27.43
CA THR A 186 -5.68 1.74 26.78
C THR A 186 -5.53 1.59 25.28
N LEU A 187 -6.56 1.08 24.61
CA LEU A 187 -6.53 0.94 23.15
C LEU A 187 -6.56 2.33 22.49
N PRO A 188 -5.79 2.54 21.40
CA PRO A 188 -5.92 3.76 20.62
C PRO A 188 -7.29 3.81 19.94
N PRO A 189 -7.75 5.00 19.50
CA PRO A 189 -8.99 5.12 18.75
C PRO A 189 -9.00 4.18 17.53
N PRO A 190 -10.18 3.61 17.17
CA PRO A 190 -10.29 2.75 16.01
C PRO A 190 -9.77 3.39 14.71
N CYS A 191 -9.23 2.55 13.82
CA CYS A 191 -8.76 2.98 12.50
C CYS A 191 -9.88 3.66 11.71
N LYS A 192 -9.55 4.75 11.01
CA LYS A 192 -10.50 5.45 10.15
C LYS A 192 -10.91 4.58 8.96
N THR A 193 -12.07 4.86 8.37
CA THR A 193 -12.62 4.15 7.19
C THR A 193 -11.59 3.96 6.07
N ARG A 194 -10.77 4.98 5.81
CA ARG A 194 -9.73 4.92 4.78
C ARG A 194 -8.56 3.99 5.15
N GLU A 195 -8.22 3.90 6.43
CA GLU A 195 -7.13 3.09 6.97
C GLU A 195 -7.53 1.61 7.13
N CYS A 196 -8.82 1.35 7.31
CA CYS A 196 -9.37 -0.01 7.42
C CYS A 196 -10.01 -0.52 6.13
N TRP A 197 -9.85 0.19 5.01
CA TRP A 197 -10.40 -0.17 3.70
C TRP A 197 -11.92 -0.42 3.73
N GLY A 198 -12.66 0.47 4.39
CA GLY A 198 -14.10 0.33 4.60
C GLY A 198 -14.49 -0.81 5.55
N GLY A 199 -13.56 -1.26 6.40
CA GLY A 199 -13.75 -2.37 7.35
C GLY A 199 -13.13 -3.69 6.91
N ASN A 200 -12.84 -3.87 5.61
CA ASN A 200 -12.30 -5.12 5.06
C ASN A 200 -10.93 -5.49 5.67
N LYS A 201 -10.10 -4.49 6.05
CA LYS A 201 -8.83 -4.74 6.76
C LYS A 201 -9.06 -5.38 8.12
N CYS A 202 -10.02 -4.86 8.88
CA CYS A 202 -10.38 -5.35 10.21
C CYS A 202 -10.98 -6.75 10.14
N GLU A 203 -11.84 -7.01 9.17
CA GLU A 203 -12.53 -8.30 9.01
C GLU A 203 -11.57 -9.44 8.63
N LYS A 204 -10.61 -9.19 7.73
CA LYS A 204 -9.86 -10.27 7.06
C LYS A 204 -8.35 -10.27 7.30
N PHE A 205 -7.76 -9.15 7.72
CA PHE A 205 -6.30 -8.98 7.72
C PHE A 205 -5.72 -8.57 9.08
N CYS A 206 -6.50 -7.98 9.97
CA CYS A 206 -6.02 -7.54 11.27
C CYS A 206 -5.97 -8.71 12.26
N ALA A 207 -4.75 -9.19 12.57
CA ALA A 207 -4.51 -10.32 13.49
C ALA A 207 -4.97 -10.08 14.94
N VAL A 208 -5.22 -8.82 15.31
CA VAL A 208 -5.62 -8.40 16.65
C VAL A 208 -7.04 -7.80 16.67
N ASN A 209 -7.83 -8.02 15.63
CA ASN A 209 -9.18 -7.44 15.51
C ASN A 209 -10.10 -7.80 16.69
N LYS A 210 -9.96 -9.00 17.26
CA LYS A 210 -10.71 -9.50 18.41
C LYS A 210 -10.52 -8.65 19.67
N PHE A 211 -9.45 -7.87 19.76
CA PHE A 211 -9.18 -6.96 20.87
C PHE A 211 -9.57 -5.52 20.56
N CYS A 212 -10.01 -5.21 19.33
CA CYS A 212 -10.35 -3.85 18.94
C CYS A 212 -11.81 -3.55 19.24
N ASP A 213 -12.09 -2.42 19.91
CA ASP A 213 -13.46 -2.00 20.29
C ASP A 213 -14.44 -1.95 19.11
N ALA A 214 -13.96 -1.64 17.90
CA ALA A 214 -14.79 -1.57 16.71
C ALA A 214 -15.20 -2.94 16.12
N TYR A 215 -14.56 -4.03 16.54
CA TYR A 215 -14.79 -5.37 15.98
C TYR A 215 -15.09 -6.43 17.06
N GLY A 216 -14.32 -6.44 18.14
CA GLY A 216 -14.49 -7.33 19.31
C GLY A 216 -15.46 -6.83 20.38
N GLY A 217 -16.09 -5.66 20.19
CA GLY A 217 -17.18 -5.15 21.04
C GLY A 217 -18.58 -5.68 20.67
N LYS A 218 -18.66 -6.83 20.01
CA LYS A 218 -19.91 -7.54 19.68
C LYS A 218 -20.00 -8.86 20.45
#